data_AF-A0A967M0S9-F1
#
_entry.id   AF-A0A967M0S9-F1
#
_cell.length_a   1.000
_cell.length_b   1.000
_cell.length_c   1.000
_cell.angle_alpha   90.00
_cell.angle_beta   90.00
_cell.angle_gamma   90.00
#
_symmetry.space_group_name_H-M   'P 1'
#
loop_
_entity.id
_entity.type
_entity.pdbx_description
1 polymer ?
#
loop_
_entity_poly.entity_id
_entity_poly.type
_entity_poly.pdbx_seq_one_letter_code
_entity_poly.pdbx_strand_id
1 'polypeptide(L)'
;FSKYLTADLPFHASVLEKYGDDREKIVAGMIDDTIDRMYRTDEENKFLEVTYAKGEREIFYFKDFASGAMIENIVARAKKKAVKRTIDHDERGIKLEDLIEAVNDEFKENEDLPNTTNPDDWARISGRKGERIINVRTLMTGISRKERSIENITSGQYL
;
A
#
# COMPACT_ATOMS: atom_id res chain seq x y z
N PHE A 1 -10.88 -6.36 -0.84
CA PHE A 1 -11.63 -5.15 -0.43
C PHE A 1 -13.08 -5.43 -0.07
N SER A 2 -13.89 -6.05 -0.94
CA SER A 2 -15.33 -6.31 -0.71
C SER A 2 -15.68 -7.11 0.54
N LYS A 3 -14.76 -7.95 1.05
CA LYS A 3 -14.93 -8.64 2.34
C LYS A 3 -14.94 -7.69 3.54
N TYR A 4 -14.28 -6.53 3.44
CA TYR A 4 -14.00 -5.62 4.56
C TYR A 4 -14.79 -4.31 4.46
N LEU A 5 -15.08 -3.85 3.25
CA LEU A 5 -15.94 -2.70 2.96
C LEU A 5 -17.27 -3.23 2.39
N THR A 6 -18.33 -3.11 3.18
CA THR A 6 -19.64 -3.71 2.94
C THR A 6 -20.74 -2.65 2.94
N ALA A 7 -21.88 -2.94 2.29
CA ALA A 7 -22.96 -1.97 2.07
C ALA A 7 -23.70 -1.54 3.35
N ASP A 8 -23.60 -2.31 4.43
CA ASP A 8 -24.15 -2.00 5.75
C ASP A 8 -23.39 -0.89 6.50
N LEU A 9 -22.18 -0.54 6.03
CA LEU A 9 -21.39 0.53 6.62
C LEU A 9 -22.02 1.91 6.39
N PRO A 10 -21.79 2.87 7.30
CA PRO A 10 -22.21 4.24 7.11
C PRO A 10 -21.27 4.94 6.12
N PHE A 11 -21.82 5.50 5.04
CA PHE A 11 -21.08 6.31 4.07
C PHE A 11 -21.40 7.80 4.26
N HIS A 12 -20.40 8.65 4.03
CA HIS A 12 -20.58 10.10 4.13
C HIS A 12 -21.40 10.64 2.96
N ALA A 13 -22.07 11.79 3.14
CA ALA A 13 -22.89 12.43 2.11
C ALA A 13 -22.13 12.68 0.80
N SER A 14 -20.87 13.09 0.87
CA SER A 14 -20.02 13.30 -0.32
C SER A 14 -19.80 12.03 -1.16
N VAL A 15 -19.89 10.85 -0.55
CA VAL A 15 -19.81 9.57 -1.27
C VAL A 15 -21.13 9.29 -1.99
N LEU A 16 -22.26 9.59 -1.36
CA LEU A 16 -23.59 9.49 -1.98
C LEU A 16 -23.71 10.43 -3.19
N GLU A 17 -23.19 11.65 -3.07
CA GLU A 17 -23.16 12.61 -4.18
C GLU A 17 -22.33 12.10 -5.37
N LYS A 18 -21.23 11.40 -5.10
CA LYS A 18 -20.32 10.91 -6.15
C LYS A 18 -20.83 9.63 -6.83
N TYR A 19 -21.37 8.68 -6.07
CA TYR A 19 -21.71 7.34 -6.58
C TYR A 19 -23.22 7.06 -6.64
N GLY A 20 -24.06 7.99 -6.17
CA GLY A 20 -25.51 7.83 -6.05
C GLY A 20 -25.93 7.14 -4.75
N ASP A 21 -27.19 6.72 -4.68
CA ASP A 21 -27.82 6.15 -3.46
C ASP A 21 -27.74 4.62 -3.35
N ASP A 22 -27.26 3.94 -4.40
CA ASP A 22 -27.15 2.48 -4.40
C ASP A 22 -25.90 2.05 -3.61
N ARG A 23 -26.11 1.51 -2.40
CA ARG A 23 -25.03 1.17 -1.46
C ARG A 23 -24.05 0.14 -2.01
N GLU A 24 -24.50 -0.79 -2.85
CA GLU A 24 -23.59 -1.76 -3.48
C GLU A 24 -22.72 -1.08 -4.54
N LYS A 25 -23.29 -0.14 -5.31
CA LYS A 25 -22.51 0.66 -6.27
C LYS A 25 -21.55 1.62 -5.60
N ILE A 26 -21.92 2.20 -4.46
CA ILE A 26 -21.02 3.02 -3.64
C ILE A 26 -19.81 2.20 -3.22
N VAL A 27 -20.03 1.02 -2.63
CA VAL A 27 -18.96 0.13 -2.20
C VAL A 27 -18.07 -0.23 -3.39
N ALA A 28 -18.65 -0.68 -4.50
CA ALA A 28 -17.90 -1.02 -5.70
C ALA A 28 -17.06 0.16 -6.20
N GLY A 29 -17.66 1.35 -6.35
CA GLY A 29 -16.95 2.54 -6.83
C GLY A 29 -15.85 3.01 -5.88
N MET A 30 -16.06 2.96 -4.56
CA MET A 30 -15.01 3.27 -3.59
C MET A 30 -13.86 2.26 -3.65
N ILE A 31 -14.16 0.98 -3.86
CA ILE A 31 -13.16 -0.07 -4.01
C ILE A 31 -12.35 0.17 -5.29
N ASP A 32 -13.02 0.41 -6.41
CA ASP A 32 -12.37 0.63 -7.71
C ASP A 32 -11.45 1.84 -7.65
N ASP A 33 -11.91 2.99 -7.13
CA ASP A 33 -11.08 4.19 -6.98
C ASP A 33 -9.87 3.96 -6.07
N THR A 34 -10.05 3.18 -5.00
CA THR A 34 -8.96 2.85 -4.07
C THR A 34 -7.94 1.93 -4.73
N ILE A 35 -8.41 0.90 -5.47
CA ILE A 35 -7.57 -0.01 -6.23
C ILE A 35 -6.80 0.76 -7.30
N ASP A 36 -7.47 1.62 -8.07
CA ASP A 36 -6.83 2.44 -9.09
C ASP A 36 -5.72 3.31 -8.48
N ARG A 37 -5.95 3.93 -7.31
CA ARG A 37 -4.91 4.69 -6.60
C ARG A 37 -3.75 3.82 -6.14
N MET A 38 -4.01 2.59 -5.68
CA MET A 38 -2.97 1.65 -5.23
C MET A 38 -2.16 1.05 -6.39
N TYR A 39 -2.80 0.85 -7.55
CA TYR A 39 -2.22 0.14 -8.70
C TYR A 39 -1.59 1.07 -9.75
N ARG A 40 -1.75 2.39 -9.59
CA ARG A 40 -1.08 3.39 -10.42
C ARG A 40 0.44 3.24 -10.39
N THR A 41 1.06 3.41 -11.54
CA THR A 41 2.52 3.39 -11.73
C THR A 41 3.04 4.81 -11.93
N ASP A 42 2.82 5.68 -10.95
CA ASP A 42 3.36 7.04 -10.89
C ASP A 42 4.57 7.12 -9.96
N GLU A 43 5.26 8.27 -9.94
CA GLU A 43 6.42 8.50 -9.06
C GLU A 43 6.06 8.37 -7.57
N GLU A 44 4.82 8.66 -7.19
CA GLU A 44 4.34 8.56 -5.80
C GLU A 44 4.22 7.10 -5.35
N ASN A 45 3.91 6.19 -6.26
CA ASN A 45 3.74 4.77 -5.98
C ASN A 45 5.00 3.93 -6.17
N LYS A 46 6.13 4.54 -6.54
CA LYS A 46 7.43 3.87 -6.57
C LYS A 46 7.85 3.52 -5.16
N PHE A 47 8.08 2.24 -4.93
CA PHE A 47 8.38 1.75 -3.60
C PHE A 47 9.87 1.40 -3.47
N LEU A 48 10.36 0.55 -4.36
CA LEU A 48 11.72 0.02 -4.28
C LEU A 48 12.42 0.03 -5.61
N GLU A 49 13.72 0.26 -5.54
CA GLU A 49 14.66 -0.01 -6.60
C GLU A 49 15.56 -1.17 -6.19
N VAL A 50 15.55 -2.22 -6.99
CA VAL A 50 16.39 -3.39 -6.80
C VAL A 50 17.50 -3.35 -7.83
N THR A 51 18.74 -3.53 -7.39
CA THR A 51 19.89 -3.73 -8.27
C THR A 51 20.33 -5.19 -8.20
N TYR A 52 20.46 -5.83 -9.35
CA TYR A 52 20.90 -7.20 -9.50
C TYR A 52 22.42 -7.30 -9.71
N ALA A 53 23.00 -8.47 -9.44
CA ALA A 53 24.44 -8.73 -9.59
C ALA A 53 24.99 -8.51 -11.01
N LYS A 54 24.12 -8.58 -12.02
CA LYS A 54 24.46 -8.26 -13.42
C LYS A 54 24.47 -6.76 -13.73
N GLY A 55 24.11 -5.91 -12.76
CA GLY A 55 24.03 -4.46 -12.91
C GLY A 55 22.67 -3.94 -13.38
N GLU A 56 21.70 -4.82 -13.65
CA GLU A 56 20.32 -4.43 -13.98
C GLU A 56 19.63 -3.78 -12.78
N ARG A 57 18.82 -2.75 -13.03
CA ARG A 57 17.99 -2.07 -12.03
C ARG A 57 16.52 -2.22 -12.39
N GLU A 58 15.71 -2.52 -11.40
CA GLU A 58 14.26 -2.68 -11.56
C GLU A 58 13.53 -1.89 -10.47
N ILE A 59 12.47 -1.19 -10.89
CA ILE A 59 11.62 -0.40 -10.01
C ILE A 59 10.35 -1.18 -9.75
N PHE A 60 10.08 -1.45 -8.48
CA PHE A 60 8.84 -2.04 -8.02
C PHE A 60 7.90 -0.97 -7.48
N TYR A 61 6.62 -1.18 -7.74
CA TYR A 61 5.55 -0.31 -7.29
C TYR A 61 4.79 -0.98 -6.15
N PHE A 62 4.01 -0.21 -5.40
CA PHE A 62 3.21 -0.73 -4.30
C PHE A 62 2.29 -1.89 -4.66
N LYS A 63 1.74 -1.88 -5.87
CA LYS A 63 0.89 -2.96 -6.38
C LYS A 63 1.56 -4.34 -6.32
N ASP A 64 2.89 -4.38 -6.42
CA ASP A 64 3.67 -5.62 -6.42
C ASP A 64 3.78 -6.23 -5.00
N PHE A 65 3.42 -5.46 -3.97
CA PHE A 65 3.43 -5.86 -2.55
C PHE A 65 2.02 -5.94 -1.94
N ALA A 66 0.98 -5.70 -2.73
CA ALA A 66 -0.39 -5.75 -2.25
C ALA A 66 -0.71 -7.15 -1.71
N SER A 67 -1.14 -7.22 -0.45
CA SER A 67 -1.51 -8.46 0.22
C SER A 67 -2.89 -8.36 0.88
N GLY A 68 -3.52 -9.52 1.16
CA GLY A 68 -4.80 -9.56 1.85
C GLY A 68 -4.76 -8.88 3.22
N ALA A 69 -3.66 -9.06 3.97
CA ALA A 69 -3.45 -8.42 5.27
C ALA A 69 -3.29 -6.89 5.14
N MET A 70 -2.57 -6.43 4.12
CA MET A 70 -2.43 -4.99 3.84
C MET A 70 -3.79 -4.37 3.52
N ILE A 71 -4.61 -5.03 2.69
CA ILE A 71 -5.96 -4.56 2.36
C ILE A 71 -6.86 -4.49 3.60
N GLU A 72 -6.77 -5.48 4.49
CA GLU A 72 -7.49 -5.48 5.76
C GLU A 72 -7.08 -4.30 6.64
N ASN A 73 -5.77 -4.07 6.79
CA ASN A 73 -5.23 -2.94 7.56
C ASN A 73 -5.68 -1.60 7.00
N ILE A 74 -5.64 -1.42 5.66
CA ILE A 74 -6.11 -0.19 5.00
C ILE A 74 -7.57 0.09 5.35
N VAL A 75 -8.45 -0.91 5.23
CA VAL A 75 -9.87 -0.72 5.54
C VAL A 75 -10.09 -0.47 7.04
N ALA A 76 -9.34 -1.14 7.92
CA ALA A 76 -9.40 -0.90 9.37
C ALA A 76 -8.97 0.52 9.74
N ARG A 77 -7.88 1.03 9.13
CA ARG A 77 -7.41 2.41 9.31
C ARG A 77 -8.43 3.42 8.80
N ALA A 78 -9.00 3.21 7.62
CA ALA A 78 -10.03 4.09 7.06
C ALA A 78 -11.25 4.19 7.98
N LYS A 79 -11.71 3.06 8.53
CA LYS A 79 -12.79 3.04 9.55
C LYS A 79 -12.40 3.82 10.80
N LYS A 80 -11.18 3.64 11.29
CA LYS A 80 -10.66 4.37 12.46
C LYS A 80 -10.62 5.88 12.21
N LYS A 81 -10.21 6.32 11.02
CA LYS A 81 -10.20 7.73 10.61
C LYS A 81 -11.62 8.31 10.56
N ALA A 82 -12.56 7.59 9.96
CA ALA A 82 -13.96 8.00 9.92
C ALA A 82 -14.55 8.18 11.33
N VAL A 83 -14.29 7.24 12.25
CA VAL A 83 -14.73 7.35 13.66
C VAL A 83 -14.09 8.55 14.35
N LYS A 84 -12.78 8.76 14.17
CA LYS A 84 -12.08 9.91 14.75
C LYS A 84 -12.68 11.23 14.25
N ARG A 85 -12.91 11.34 12.94
CA ARG A 85 -13.54 12.52 12.31
C ARG A 85 -14.96 12.77 12.83
N THR A 86 -15.74 11.71 13.08
CA THR A 86 -17.04 11.84 13.73
C THR A 86 -16.94 12.40 15.15
N ILE A 87 -15.91 12.02 15.92
CA ILE A 87 -15.72 12.54 17.29
C ILE A 87 -15.25 14.00 17.26
N ASP A 88 -14.32 14.34 16.36
CA ASP A 88 -13.66 15.65 16.34
C ASP A 88 -14.52 16.73 15.65
N HIS A 89 -15.31 16.35 14.63
CA HIS A 89 -16.00 17.29 13.73
C HIS A 89 -17.49 16.98 13.50
N ASP A 90 -18.06 15.98 14.17
CA ASP A 90 -19.45 15.50 13.99
C ASP A 90 -19.81 15.07 12.55
N GLU A 91 -18.80 14.83 11.71
CA GLU A 91 -19.01 14.34 10.36
C GLU A 91 -19.06 12.80 10.34
N ARG A 92 -20.22 12.24 9.99
CA ARG A 92 -20.48 10.79 10.05
C ARG A 92 -20.27 10.08 8.72
N GLY A 93 -19.81 8.83 8.82
CA GLY A 93 -19.67 7.92 7.69
C GLY A 93 -18.32 8.00 6.98
N ILE A 94 -17.97 6.93 6.29
CA ILE A 94 -16.67 6.76 5.61
C ILE A 94 -16.65 7.61 4.33
N LYS A 95 -15.58 8.38 4.12
CA LYS A 95 -15.28 9.08 2.86
C LYS A 95 -14.29 8.28 2.02
N LEU A 96 -14.22 8.61 0.72
CA LEU A 96 -13.16 8.10 -0.15
C LEU A 96 -11.77 8.57 0.31
N GLU A 97 -11.68 9.80 0.82
CA GLU A 97 -10.44 10.37 1.38
C GLU A 97 -9.90 9.52 2.54
N ASP A 98 -10.78 9.00 3.41
CA ASP A 98 -10.36 8.14 4.52
C ASP A 98 -9.65 6.87 4.02
N LEU A 99 -10.08 6.31 2.88
CA LEU A 99 -9.43 5.16 2.22
C LEU A 99 -8.10 5.55 1.56
N ILE A 100 -8.07 6.64 0.80
CA ILE A 100 -6.86 7.09 0.10
C ILE A 100 -5.76 7.45 1.11
N GLU A 101 -6.11 8.14 2.21
CA GLU A 101 -5.14 8.42 3.24
C GLU A 101 -4.70 7.15 4.00
N ALA A 102 -5.60 6.19 4.20
CA ALA A 102 -5.24 4.91 4.82
C ALA A 102 -4.28 4.10 3.96
N VAL A 103 -4.42 4.16 2.63
CA VAL A 103 -3.44 3.61 1.68
C VAL A 103 -2.07 4.27 1.89
N ASN A 104 -2.02 5.61 1.94
CA ASN A 104 -0.78 6.33 2.14
C ASN A 104 -0.12 6.05 3.51
N ASP A 105 -0.92 5.90 4.57
CA ASP A 105 -0.39 5.59 5.90
C ASP A 105 0.12 4.14 5.98
N GLU A 106 -0.59 3.19 5.36
CA GLU A 106 -0.12 1.80 5.25
C GLU A 106 1.16 1.74 4.42
N PHE A 107 1.27 2.54 3.37
CA PHE A 107 2.48 2.66 2.56
C PHE A 107 3.67 3.14 3.41
N LYS A 108 3.48 4.19 4.20
CA LYS A 108 4.50 4.73 5.10
C LYS A 108 4.97 3.74 6.16
N GLU A 109 4.05 2.98 6.75
CA GLU A 109 4.44 1.99 7.76
C GLU A 109 5.16 0.78 7.15
N ASN A 110 4.89 0.47 5.89
CA ASN A 110 5.59 -0.58 5.16
C ASN A 110 6.95 -0.11 4.61
N GLU A 111 7.35 1.17 4.77
CA GLU A 111 8.69 1.66 4.38
C GLU A 111 9.84 0.92 5.06
N ASP A 112 9.62 0.33 6.25
CA ASP A 112 10.62 -0.41 7.01
C ASP A 112 10.71 -1.91 6.63
N LEU A 113 9.86 -2.40 5.72
CA LEU A 113 9.90 -3.76 5.18
C LEU A 113 11.27 -4.20 4.62
N PRO A 114 12.07 -3.37 3.93
CA PRO A 114 13.32 -3.85 3.35
C PRO A 114 14.38 -4.16 4.42
N ASN A 115 14.21 -3.69 5.67
CA ASN A 115 15.06 -4.08 6.80
C ASN A 115 14.67 -5.43 7.42
N THR A 116 13.53 -6.01 7.07
CA THR A 116 12.96 -7.22 7.70
C THR A 116 12.68 -8.37 6.73
N THR A 117 12.81 -8.13 5.41
CA THR A 117 12.38 -9.08 4.38
C THR A 117 13.54 -9.94 3.85
N ASN A 118 13.36 -11.26 3.90
CA ASN A 118 14.32 -12.27 3.45
C ASN A 118 14.51 -12.20 1.91
N PRO A 119 15.73 -12.34 1.36
CA PRO A 119 16.01 -12.57 -0.07
C PRO A 119 15.04 -13.50 -0.81
N ASP A 120 14.51 -14.52 -0.14
CA ASP A 120 13.55 -15.46 -0.75
C ASP A 120 12.19 -14.82 -1.06
N ASP A 121 11.73 -13.87 -0.25
CA ASP A 121 10.48 -13.14 -0.50
C ASP A 121 10.61 -12.27 -1.75
N TRP A 122 11.82 -11.76 -2.02
CA TRP A 122 12.13 -11.01 -3.24
C TRP A 122 12.12 -11.89 -4.50
N ALA A 123 12.68 -13.10 -4.41
CA ALA A 123 12.64 -14.05 -5.53
C ALA A 123 11.20 -14.43 -5.91
N ARG A 124 10.26 -14.39 -4.95
CA ARG A 124 8.84 -14.61 -5.18
C ARG A 124 8.16 -13.41 -5.84
N ILE A 125 8.51 -12.19 -5.43
CA ILE A 125 7.91 -10.94 -5.96
C ILE A 125 8.42 -10.62 -7.36
N SER A 126 9.71 -10.79 -7.63
CA SER A 126 10.30 -10.51 -8.96
C SER A 126 9.93 -11.56 -10.02
N GLY A 127 9.46 -12.73 -9.62
CA GLY A 127 9.24 -13.88 -10.51
C GLY A 127 10.52 -14.41 -11.18
N ARG A 128 11.67 -13.74 -11.01
CA ARG A 128 12.98 -14.12 -11.53
C ARG A 128 13.66 -15.04 -10.52
N LYS A 129 13.38 -16.32 -10.66
CA LYS A 129 14.04 -17.37 -9.88
C LYS A 129 15.53 -17.44 -10.26
N GLY A 130 16.39 -16.77 -9.50
CA GLY A 130 17.84 -17.04 -9.50
C GLY A 130 18.79 -15.86 -9.72
N GLU A 131 18.32 -14.62 -9.89
CA GLU A 131 19.23 -13.47 -9.96
C GLU A 131 19.53 -12.91 -8.56
N ARG A 132 20.81 -12.90 -8.19
CA ARG A 132 21.26 -12.39 -6.89
C ARG A 132 21.05 -10.89 -6.83
N ILE A 133 20.27 -10.44 -5.84
CA ILE A 133 20.09 -9.03 -5.51
C ILE A 133 21.34 -8.54 -4.77
N ILE A 134 21.91 -7.42 -5.22
CA ILE A 134 23.09 -6.80 -4.60
C ILE A 134 22.74 -5.58 -3.75
N ASN A 135 21.68 -4.87 -4.12
CA ASN A 135 21.28 -3.66 -3.42
C ASN A 135 19.75 -3.47 -3.55
N VAL A 136 19.14 -2.99 -2.47
CA VAL A 136 17.72 -2.60 -2.43
C VAL A 136 17.65 -1.20 -1.85
N ARG A 137 16.99 -0.29 -2.55
CA ARG A 137 16.82 1.11 -2.15
C ARG A 137 15.34 1.48 -2.15
N THR A 138 14.88 2.18 -1.11
CA THR A 138 13.55 2.79 -1.06
C THR A 138 13.48 4.07 -1.89
N LEU A 139 12.40 4.22 -2.66
CA LEU A 139 12.18 5.35 -3.58
C LEU A 139 11.08 6.31 -3.13
N MET A 140 10.57 6.18 -1.91
CA MET A 140 9.45 7.01 -1.43
C MET A 140 9.76 8.51 -1.51
N THR A 141 8.93 9.21 -2.28
CA THR A 141 9.00 10.66 -2.46
C THR A 141 8.22 11.33 -1.33
N GLY A 142 8.89 11.95 -0.36
CA GLY A 142 8.19 12.83 0.59
C GLY A 142 8.81 13.03 1.98
N ILE A 143 9.80 12.24 2.39
CA ILE A 143 10.47 12.48 3.68
C ILE A 143 11.97 12.49 3.46
N SER A 144 12.59 13.65 3.68
CA SER A 144 14.02 13.83 3.84
C SER A 144 14.51 13.05 5.07
N ARG A 145 14.55 11.72 4.96
CA ARG A 145 15.23 10.83 5.88
C ARG A 145 16.24 10.06 5.04
N LYS A 146 17.48 10.55 5.12
CA LYS A 146 18.75 9.95 4.67
C LYS A 146 18.56 8.62 3.93
N GLU A 147 18.68 8.65 2.61
CA GLU A 147 18.86 7.49 1.74
C GLU A 147 19.83 6.50 2.43
N ARG A 148 19.32 5.41 2.99
CA ARG A 148 20.16 4.38 3.61
C ARG A 148 20.11 3.17 2.71
N SER A 149 21.18 3.00 1.93
CA SER A 149 21.49 1.77 1.22
C SER A 149 21.58 0.63 2.23
N ILE A 150 20.81 -0.43 2.00
CA ILE A 150 20.93 -1.65 2.80
C ILE A 150 22.17 -2.38 2.29
N GLU A 151 23.27 -2.27 3.03
CA GLU A 151 24.49 -3.00 2.71
C GLU A 151 24.33 -4.49 3.06
N ASN A 152 24.48 -5.32 2.02
CA ASN A 152 24.82 -6.74 2.05
C ASN A 152 23.92 -7.64 2.90
N ILE A 153 22.90 -8.20 2.25
CA ILE A 153 22.23 -9.40 2.77
C ILE A 153 23.20 -10.58 2.58
N THR A 154 23.94 -10.93 3.64
CA THR A 154 24.76 -12.14 3.66
C THR A 154 23.81 -13.33 3.81
N SER A 155 23.59 -14.05 2.72
CA SER A 155 22.79 -15.27 2.69
C SER A 155 23.37 -16.27 3.71
N GLY A 156 22.64 -16.46 4.82
CA GLY A 156 22.99 -17.41 5.86
C GLY A 156 23.02 -18.82 5.29
N GLN A 157 24.22 -19.37 5.23
CA GLN A 157 24.55 -20.73 4.84
C GLN A 157 24.01 -21.69 5.90
N TYR A 158 22.89 -22.36 5.63
CA TYR A 158 22.46 -23.50 6.44
C TYR A 158 23.25 -24.73 5.98
N LEU A 159 23.99 -25.28 6.96
CA LEU A 159 24.80 -26.51 6.93
C LEU A 159 23.97 -27.75 6.55
#